data_AF-A0A661PE96-F1
#
_entry.id   AF-A0A661PE96-F1
#
_cell.length_a   1.000
_cell.length_b   1.000
_cell.length_c   1.000
_cell.angle_alpha   90.00
_cell.angle_beta   90.00
_cell.angle_gamma   90.00
#
_symmetry.space_group_name_H-M   'P 1'
#
loop_
_entity.id
_entity.type
_entity.pdbx_description
1 polymer ?
#
loop_
_entity_poly.entity_id
_entity_poly.type
_entity_poly.pdbx_seq_one_letter_code
_entity_poly.pdbx_strand_id
1 'polypeptide(L)' 'MLFKKLLNEDFIEADYEYLLTFRCTKWIEKLDQTKAFFSKMDANIPQHIYDAWDKAAAEIKASKDKYGDEIKPGA' A
#
# COMPACT_ATOMS: atom_id res chain seq x y z
N MET A 1 15.08 -23.38 2.53
CA MET A 1 14.15 -22.25 2.72
C MET A 1 13.09 -22.61 3.75
N LEU A 2 12.61 -21.62 4.52
CA LEU A 2 11.61 -21.82 5.59
C LEU A 2 10.29 -22.38 5.04
N PHE A 3 9.82 -21.86 3.91
CA PHE A 3 8.59 -22.28 3.22
C PHE A 3 8.61 -23.76 2.82
N LYS A 4 9.67 -24.23 2.16
CA LYS A 4 9.79 -25.65 1.81
C LYS A 4 9.79 -26.57 3.04
N LYS A 5 10.41 -26.15 4.14
CA LYS A 5 10.50 -26.96 5.38
C LYS A 5 9.19 -27.01 6.16
N LEU A 6 8.43 -25.92 6.17
CA LEU A 6 7.22 -25.80 6.99
C LEU A 6 5.93 -26.08 6.22
N LEU A 7 5.92 -25.81 4.91
CA LEU A 7 4.72 -25.84 4.06
C LEU A 7 4.87 -26.74 2.83
N ASN A 8 6.07 -27.31 2.57
CA ASN A 8 6.40 -28.07 1.36
C ASN A 8 6.20 -27.30 0.02
N GLU A 9 6.07 -25.97 0.10
CA GLU A 9 5.89 -25.10 -1.06
C GLU A 9 7.24 -24.61 -1.59
N ASP A 10 7.34 -24.57 -2.92
CA ASP A 10 8.43 -23.88 -3.60
C ASP A 10 8.06 -22.40 -3.73
N PHE A 11 8.68 -21.58 -2.89
CA PHE A 11 8.46 -20.13 -2.87
C PHE A 11 9.67 -19.45 -3.52
N ILE A 12 9.49 -18.95 -4.74
CA ILE A 12 10.57 -18.37 -5.53
C ILE A 12 10.75 -16.88 -5.19
N GLU A 13 11.96 -16.37 -5.40
CA GLU A 13 12.29 -14.97 -5.14
C GLU A 13 11.41 -13.98 -5.91
N ALA A 14 11.00 -14.34 -7.14
CA ALA A 14 10.09 -13.50 -7.92
C ALA A 14 8.72 -13.32 -7.23
N ASP A 15 8.19 -14.35 -6.58
CA ASP A 15 6.93 -14.26 -5.84
C ASP A 15 7.10 -13.40 -4.59
N TYR A 16 8.23 -13.57 -3.89
CA TYR A 16 8.59 -12.72 -2.76
C TYR A 16 8.67 -11.24 -3.15
N GLU A 17 9.43 -10.93 -4.21
CA GLU A 17 9.55 -9.57 -4.72
C GLU A 17 8.18 -9.01 -5.10
N TYR A 18 7.38 -9.76 -5.86
CA TYR A 18 6.07 -9.32 -6.31
C TYR A 18 5.11 -9.00 -5.16
N LEU A 19 5.01 -9.90 -4.18
CA LEU A 19 4.08 -9.81 -3.05
C LEU A 19 4.45 -8.66 -2.11
N LEU A 20 5.74 -8.41 -1.92
CA LEU A 20 6.23 -7.41 -0.98
C LEU A 20 6.64 -6.09 -1.64
N THR A 21 6.50 -5.97 -2.96
CA THR A 21 6.68 -4.68 -3.65
C THR A 21 5.59 -3.71 -3.22
N PHE A 22 5.99 -2.59 -2.64
CA PHE A 22 5.10 -1.50 -2.28
C PHE A 22 4.87 -0.60 -3.50
N ARG A 23 3.63 -0.57 -3.99
CA ARG A 23 3.24 0.15 -5.22
C ARG A 23 2.57 1.47 -4.86
N CYS A 24 3.34 2.56 -4.89
CA CYS A 24 2.92 3.85 -4.36
C CYS A 24 1.64 4.38 -5.03
N THR A 25 1.60 4.40 -6.37
CA THR A 25 0.42 4.86 -7.12
C THR A 25 -0.84 4.08 -6.74
N LYS A 26 -0.74 2.74 -6.59
CA LYS A 26 -1.88 1.89 -6.24
C LYS A 26 -2.42 2.19 -4.84
N TRP A 27 -1.53 2.48 -3.89
CA TRP A 27 -1.95 2.86 -2.54
C TRP A 27 -2.61 4.23 -2.50
N ILE A 28 -2.06 5.23 -3.20
CA ILE A 28 -2.67 6.57 -3.30
C ILE A 28 -4.06 6.48 -3.94
N GLU A 29 -4.19 5.77 -5.08
CA GLU A 29 -5.48 5.52 -5.73
C GLU A 29 -6.50 4.88 -4.78
N LYS A 30 -6.04 3.91 -3.97
CA LYS A 30 -6.92 3.23 -3.01
C LYS A 30 -7.41 4.17 -1.91
N LEU A 31 -6.55 5.05 -1.39
CA LEU A 31 -6.93 6.05 -0.41
C LEU A 31 -7.95 7.04 -1.00
N ASP A 32 -7.73 7.52 -2.22
CA ASP A 32 -8.66 8.41 -2.91
C ASP A 32 -10.03 7.78 -3.16
N GLN A 33 -10.05 6.52 -3.62
CA GLN A 33 -11.30 5.76 -3.79
C GLN A 33 -12.02 5.55 -2.45
N THR A 34 -11.26 5.29 -1.38
CA THR A 34 -11.81 5.09 -0.04
C THR A 34 -12.48 6.35 0.48
N LYS A 35 -11.82 7.52 0.34
CA LYS A 35 -12.41 8.82 0.67
C LYS A 35 -13.70 9.07 -0.10
N ALA A 36 -13.69 8.84 -1.41
CA ALA A 36 -14.85 9.06 -2.28
C ALA A 36 -16.01 8.10 -2.01
N PHE A 37 -15.73 6.88 -1.53
CA PHE A 37 -16.74 5.93 -1.11
C PHE A 37 -17.42 6.39 0.19
N PHE A 38 -16.60 6.71 1.20
CA PHE A 38 -17.10 7.05 2.53
C PHE A 38 -17.82 8.40 2.57
N SER A 39 -17.41 9.38 1.77
CA SER A 39 -18.12 10.68 1.67
C SER A 39 -19.55 10.55 1.15
N LYS A 40 -19.87 9.46 0.43
CA LYS A 40 -21.21 9.16 -0.05
C LYS A 40 -22.02 8.29 0.92
N MET A 41 -21.35 7.51 1.76
CA MET A 41 -21.99 6.49 2.59
C MET A 41 -22.45 7.03 3.94
N ASP A 42 -21.65 7.88 4.57
CA ASP A 42 -21.96 8.46 5.87
C ASP A 42 -21.39 9.87 6.01
N ALA A 43 -22.28 10.84 6.16
CA ALA A 43 -21.92 12.25 6.35
C ALA A 43 -21.33 12.55 7.74
N ASN A 44 -21.44 11.62 8.70
CA ASN A 44 -20.96 11.80 10.07
C ASN A 44 -19.55 11.24 10.28
N ILE A 45 -18.88 10.77 9.23
CA ILE A 45 -17.51 10.29 9.34
C ILE A 45 -16.62 11.42 9.84
N PRO A 46 -15.91 11.24 10.97
CA PRO A 46 -15.08 12.29 11.51
C PRO A 46 -14.00 12.77 10.54
N GLN A 47 -13.82 14.09 10.44
CA GLN A 47 -12.86 14.71 9.54
C GLN A 47 -11.43 14.17 9.72
N HIS A 48 -11.03 13.87 10.96
CA HIS A 48 -9.68 13.37 11.26
C HIS A 48 -9.34 12.05 10.54
N ILE A 49 -10.33 11.27 10.11
CA ILE A 49 -10.10 10.05 9.31
C ILE A 49 -9.66 10.43 7.90
N TYR A 50 -10.32 11.42 7.28
CA TYR A 50 -9.92 11.95 5.98
C TYR A 50 -8.53 12.59 6.05
N ASP A 51 -8.26 13.36 7.10
CA ASP A 51 -6.96 13.99 7.32
C ASP A 51 -5.84 12.94 7.47
N ALA A 52 -6.12 11.82 8.15
CA ALA A 52 -5.18 10.71 8.29
C ALA A 52 -4.87 10.05 6.93
N TRP A 53 -5.89 9.85 6.08
CA TRP A 53 -5.68 9.31 4.73
C TRP A 53 -4.94 10.27 3.82
N ASP A 54 -5.23 11.57 3.89
CA ASP A 54 -4.51 12.59 3.12
C ASP A 54 -3.04 12.70 3.55
N LYS A 55 -2.77 12.63 4.86
CA LYS A 55 -1.42 12.56 5.39
C LYS A 55 -0.67 11.32 4.88
N ALA A 56 -1.30 10.14 4.94
CA ALA A 56 -0.70 8.92 4.43
C ALA A 56 -0.41 8.99 2.92
N ALA A 57 -1.33 9.53 2.12
CA ALA A 57 -1.13 9.73 0.69
C ALA A 57 0.06 10.69 0.41
N ALA A 58 0.22 11.75 1.22
CA ALA A 58 1.34 12.67 1.10
C ALA A 58 2.69 12.00 1.45
N GLU A 59 2.74 11.17 2.50
CA GLU A 59 3.93 10.39 2.88
C GLU A 59 4.31 9.36 1.80
N ILE A 60 3.31 8.70 1.21
CA ILE A 60 3.52 7.77 0.09
C ILE A 60 4.02 8.51 -1.14
N LYS A 61 3.49 9.70 -1.44
CA LYS A 61 3.96 10.54 -2.54
C LYS A 61 5.42 10.95 -2.34
N ALA A 62 5.79 11.38 -1.14
CA ALA A 62 7.18 11.70 -0.82
C ALA A 62 8.11 10.48 -0.97
N SER A 63 7.63 9.29 -0.59
CA SER A 63 8.38 8.04 -0.78
C SER A 63 8.51 7.68 -2.26
N LYS A 64 7.46 7.87 -3.06
CA LYS A 64 7.48 7.69 -4.51
C LYS A 64 8.50 8.60 -5.19
N ASP A 65 8.54 9.87 -4.79
CA ASP A 65 9.48 10.84 -5.34
C ASP A 65 10.94 10.47 -4.99
N LYS A 66 11.16 9.81 -3.85
CA LYS A 66 12.49 9.39 -3.39
C LYS A 66 12.95 8.04 -3.96
N TYR A 67 12.06 7.07 -4.06
CA TYR A 67 12.40 5.66 -4.33
C TYR A 67 11.82 5.10 -5.63
N GLY A 68 10.96 5.86 -6.32
CA GLY A 68 10.20 5.40 -7.47
C GLY A 68 8.85 4.79 -7.09
N ASP A 69 8.07 4.43 -8.10
CA ASP A 69 6.69 3.98 -7.89
C ASP A 69 6.58 2.57 -7.28
N GLU A 70 7.51 1.68 -7.63
CA GLU A 70 7.61 0.32 -7.11
C GLU A 70 8.82 0.20 -6.18
N ILE A 71 8.56 0.18 -4.87
CA ILE A 71 9.61 0.00 -3.85
C ILE A 71 9.73 -1.49 -3.57
N LYS A 72 10.83 -2.09 -4.03
CA LYS A 72 11.11 -3.52 -3.83
C LYS A 72 11.40 -3.83 -2.35
N PRO A 73 11.10 -5.05 -1.87
CA PRO A 73 11.46 -5.44 -0.51
C PRO A 73 12.98 -5.41 -0.31
N GLY A 74 13.43 -4.77 0.78
CA GLY A 74 14.85 -4.64 1.12
C GLY A 74 15.58 -3.45 0.47
N ALA A 75 14.87 -2.59 -0.27
CA ALA A 75 15.36 -1.32 -0.80
C ALA A 75 15.48 -0.22 0.26
#